data_AF-A0A961C8V1-F1
#
_entry.id   AF-A0A961C8V1-F1
#
_cell.length_a   1.000
_cell.length_b   1.000
_cell.length_c   1.000
_cell.angle_alpha   90.00
_cell.angle_beta   90.00
_cell.angle_gamma   90.00
#
_symmetry.space_group_name_H-M   'P 1'
#
loop_
_entity.id
_entity.type
_entity.pdbx_description
1 polymer ?
#
loop_
_entity_poly.entity_id
_entity_poly.type
_entity_poly.pdbx_seq_one_letter_code
_entity_poly.pdbx_strand_id
1 'polypeptide(L)' 'SAGLEAARARGAKIGRPAAVTRDQLDQAKTLVSAGHRVGDVAKTLGVGRSTLYRALRDEAA' A
#
# COMPACT_ATOMS: atom_id res chain seq x y z
N SER A 1 15.38 21.37 -3.72
CA SER A 1 15.43 22.37 -2.64
C SER A 1 16.00 21.72 -1.40
N ALA A 2 16.81 22.44 -0.61
CA ALA A 2 17.44 21.93 0.61
C ALA A 2 16.43 21.33 1.62
N GLY A 3 15.18 21.80 1.61
CA GLY A 3 14.11 21.24 2.43
C GLY A 3 13.68 19.82 2.04
N LEU A 4 13.77 19.46 0.75
CA LEU A 4 13.41 18.12 0.28
C LEU A 4 14.43 17.07 0.73
N GLU A 5 15.71 17.44 0.71
CA GLU A 5 16.82 16.56 1.11
C GLU A 5 16.86 16.38 2.63
N ALA A 6 16.65 17.45 3.39
CA ALA A 6 16.53 17.39 4.84
C ALA A 6 15.35 16.51 5.30
N ALA A 7 14.26 16.49 4.55
CA ALA A 7 13.11 15.63 4.85
C ALA A 7 13.38 14.15 4.49
N ARG A 8 14.06 13.87 3.37
CA ARG A 8 14.54 12.51 3.05
C ARG A 8 15.51 11.99 4.11
N ALA A 9 16.43 12.83 4.58
CA ALA A 9 17.39 12.49 5.64
C ALA A 9 16.72 12.17 6.98
N ARG A 10 15.52 12.71 7.24
CA ARG A 10 14.70 12.40 8.43
C ARG A 10 13.75 11.21 8.22
N GLY A 11 13.86 10.50 7.10
CA GLY A 11 12.97 9.38 6.76
C GLY A 11 11.55 9.79 6.40
N ALA A 12 11.28 11.09 6.21
CA ALA A 12 9.97 11.55 5.80
C ALA A 12 9.74 11.15 4.33
N LYS A 13 8.68 10.37 4.07
CA LYS A 13 8.19 10.11 2.71
C LYS A 13 7.71 11.43 2.10
N ILE A 14 8.61 12.12 1.41
CA ILE A 14 8.26 13.28 0.58
C ILE A 14 7.59 12.75 -0.70
N GLY A 15 6.27 12.91 -0.79
CA GLY A 15 5.50 12.50 -1.96
C GLY A 15 4.01 12.33 -1.66
N ARG A 16 3.23 11.96 -2.69
CA ARG A 16 1.82 11.63 -2.53
C ARG A 16 1.68 10.50 -1.51
N PRO A 17 0.74 10.58 -0.54
CA PRO A 17 0.51 9.51 0.43
C PRO A 17 0.26 8.18 -0.28
N ALA A 18 0.73 7.10 0.34
CA ALA A 18 0.55 5.75 -0.19
C ALA A 18 -0.95 5.48 -0.42
N ALA A 19 -1.31 4.98 -1.60
CA ALA A 19 -2.70 4.74 -1.96
C ALA A 19 -3.34 3.57 -1.19
N VAL A 20 -2.54 2.83 -0.43
CA VAL A 20 -2.94 1.76 0.50
C VAL A 20 -2.09 1.95 1.76
N THR A 21 -2.71 1.93 2.93
CA THR A 21 -1.98 2.01 4.20
C THR A 21 -1.26 0.69 4.49
N ARG A 22 -0.28 0.70 5.40
CA ARG A 22 0.40 -0.54 5.82
C ARG A 22 -0.58 -1.55 6.43
N ASP A 23 -1.50 -1.06 7.24
CA ASP A 23 -2.54 -1.87 7.90
C ASP A 23 -3.48 -2.52 6.88
N GLN A 24 -3.96 -1.76 5.90
CA GLN A 24 -4.75 -2.31 4.79
C GLN A 24 -3.98 -3.36 3.99
N LEU A 25 -2.66 -3.20 3.83
CA LEU A 25 -1.84 -4.16 3.13
C LEU A 25 -1.70 -5.47 3.92
N ASP A 26 -1.49 -5.39 5.22
CA ASP A 26 -1.37 -6.54 6.12
C ASP A 26 -2.68 -7.33 6.20
N GLN A 27 -3.81 -6.61 6.35
CA GLN A 27 -5.13 -7.20 6.31
C GLN A 27 -5.44 -7.82 4.95
N ALA A 28 -5.06 -7.16 3.84
CA ALA A 28 -5.24 -7.70 2.51
C ALA A 28 -4.43 -8.99 2.30
N LYS A 29 -3.19 -9.04 2.76
CA LYS A 29 -2.35 -10.26 2.70
C LYS A 29 -3.01 -11.40 3.43
N THR A 30 -3.43 -11.17 4.67
CA THR A 30 -4.10 -12.19 5.49
C THR A 30 -5.31 -12.77 4.77
N LEU A 31 -6.18 -11.93 4.22
CA LEU A 31 -7.37 -12.36 3.50
C LEU A 31 -7.03 -13.10 2.19
N VAL A 32 -6.06 -12.61 1.43
CA VAL A 32 -5.65 -13.26 0.18
C VAL A 32 -5.01 -14.62 0.46
N SER A 33 -4.16 -14.73 1.48
CA SER A 33 -3.57 -16.00 1.93
C SER A 33 -4.61 -16.99 2.46
N ALA A 34 -5.73 -16.50 3.01
CA ALA A 34 -6.89 -17.31 3.37
C ALA A 34 -7.75 -17.73 2.15
N GLY A 35 -7.36 -17.36 0.93
CA GLY A 35 -8.03 -17.76 -0.31
C GLY A 35 -9.08 -16.79 -0.83
N HIS A 36 -9.25 -15.62 -0.20
CA HIS A 36 -10.17 -14.60 -0.71
C HIS A 36 -9.64 -13.98 -2.02
N ARG A 37 -10.56 -13.68 -2.95
CA ARG A 37 -10.21 -13.01 -4.20
C ARG A 37 -9.78 -11.57 -3.90
N VAL A 38 -8.62 -11.16 -4.44
CA VAL A 38 -8.05 -9.80 -4.31
C VAL A 38 -9.09 -8.72 -4.66
N GLY A 39 -9.94 -8.98 -5.66
CA GLY A 39 -10.99 -8.05 -6.08
C GLY A 39 -12.05 -7.79 -5.02
N ASP A 40 -12.40 -8.79 -4.22
CA ASP A 40 -13.39 -8.65 -3.15
C ASP A 40 -12.75 -8.08 -1.89
N VAL A 41 -11.52 -8.48 -1.58
CA VAL A 41 -10.69 -7.85 -0.53
C VAL A 41 -10.55 -6.34 -0.78
N ALA A 42 -10.29 -5.94 -2.03
CA ALA A 42 -10.18 -4.53 -2.39
C ALA A 42 -11.47 -3.74 -2.09
N LYS A 43 -12.64 -4.32 -2.41
CA LYS A 43 -13.94 -3.72 -2.09
C LYS A 43 -14.13 -3.61 -0.58
N THR A 44 -13.85 -4.67 0.17
CA THR A 44 -13.96 -4.68 1.64
C THR A 44 -13.11 -3.61 2.29
N LEU A 45 -11.89 -3.38 1.78
CA LEU A 45 -10.95 -2.39 2.30
C LEU A 45 -11.16 -0.97 1.73
N GLY A 46 -12.13 -0.79 0.81
CA GLY A 46 -12.39 0.50 0.17
C GLY A 46 -11.27 0.98 -0.76
N VAL A 47 -10.44 0.06 -1.28
CA VAL A 47 -9.32 0.37 -2.18
C VAL A 47 -9.61 -0.04 -3.61
N GLY A 48 -9.04 0.68 -4.58
CA GLY A 48 -9.13 0.29 -5.99
C GLY A 48 -8.45 -1.06 -6.22
N ARG A 49 -9.08 -1.97 -6.99
CA ARG A 49 -8.50 -3.30 -7.32
C ARG A 49 -7.08 -3.20 -7.89
N SER A 50 -6.89 -2.33 -8.86
CA SER A 50 -5.59 -2.09 -9.50
C SER A 50 -4.56 -1.51 -8.52
N THR A 51 -5.02 -0.69 -7.57
CA THR A 51 -4.19 -0.15 -6.49
C THR A 51 -3.72 -1.27 -5.56
N LEU A 52 -4.62 -2.16 -5.14
CA LEU A 52 -4.28 -3.27 -4.26
C LEU A 52 -3.33 -4.27 -4.94
N TYR A 53 -3.56 -4.62 -6.21
CA TYR A 53 -2.64 -5.46 -6.97
C TYR A 53 -1.24 -4.85 -7.08
N ARG A 54 -1.14 -3.55 -7.37
CA ARG A 54 0.17 -2.86 -7.42
C ARG A 54 0.85 -2.87 -6.06
N ALA A 55 0.11 -2.60 -4.98
CA ALA A 55 0.66 -2.56 -3.64
C ALA A 55 1.15 -3.95 -3.16
N LEU A 56 0.41 -5.02 -3.47
CA LEU A 56 0.83 -6.40 -3.17
C LEU A 56 2.06 -6.82 -3.99
N ARG A 57 2.18 -6.34 -5.24
CA ARG A 57 3.35 -6.60 -6.09
C ARG A 57 4.60 -5.83 -5.64
N ASP A 58 4.44 -4.56 -5.27
CA ASP A 58 5.52 -3.66 -4.85
C ASP A 58 6.16 -4.11 -3.53
N GLU A 59 5.41 -4.82 -2.68
CA GLU A 59 5.93 -5.36 -1.43
C GLU A 59 6.64 -6.70 -1.58
N ALA A 60 6.32 -7.47 -2.63
CA ALA A 60 7.01 -8.72 -2.95
C ALA A 60 8.34 -8.50 -3.71
N ALA A 61 8.68 -7.26 -4.06
CA ALA A 61 9.89 -6.84 -4.75
C ALA A 61 10.90 -6.24 -3.77
#